data_AF-D7G7V7-F1
#
_entry.id   AF-D7G7V7-F1
#
_cell.length_a   1.000
_cell.length_b   1.000
_cell.length_c   1.000
_cell.angle_alpha   90.00
_cell.angle_beta   90.00
_cell.angle_gamma   90.00
#
_symmetry.space_group_name_H-M   'P 1'
#
loop_
_entity.id
_entity.type
_entity.pdbx_description
1 polymer ?
#
loop_
_entity_poly.entity_id
_entity_poly.type
_entity_poly.pdbx_seq_one_letter_code
_entity_poly.pdbx_strand_id
1 'polypeptide(L)'
;MEKGEREAGTRTNPKRSKSKSKSNKSNKSNKRRRDKESTSAKVDRSTNHSSATATTSGTGERTVAGDPSDQGKKRPRGDGAGAAAASLAGKKRPRESLAAPHHHPFPTEYGDHFETPLQAYRDIEVALALLAKLLDKKRKHLRIWDPYYCAGRTPRLLGQLGFPKVEHSNQDFYKVVREKRQPKHDVLITNPPYSGDHKKRCLEYCRASGKPWFLLVPNYVATKDYYRLAVLGPAAGPGGEPFYVVPENKYYFDHPEGTGHADSPFTGVWYVHCGSHTEAVFEGTITQKRGGVSVLRSLDELSQTGAVTTERRLNPRQRKALKKKRMAAAAELL
;
A
#
# COMPACT_ATOMS: atom_id res chain seq x y z
N MET A 1 10.85 -5.56 -79.11
CA MET A 1 10.56 -6.22 -77.82
C MET A 1 10.97 -5.21 -76.76
N GLU A 2 10.17 -4.87 -75.76
CA GLU A 2 8.94 -5.50 -75.25
C GLU A 2 7.90 -4.44 -74.83
N LYS A 3 6.70 -4.84 -74.39
CA LYS A 3 5.64 -3.92 -73.91
C LYS A 3 5.27 -4.24 -72.46
N GLY A 4 5.12 -3.20 -71.64
CA GLY A 4 4.35 -3.21 -70.39
C GLY A 4 3.62 -1.86 -70.34
N GLU A 5 2.37 -1.76 -70.78
CA GLU A 5 1.13 -2.18 -70.08
C GLU A 5 0.74 -1.25 -68.92
N ARG A 6 -0.56 -0.94 -68.84
CA ARG A 6 -1.17 0.04 -67.95
C ARG A 6 -2.34 -0.63 -67.24
N GLU A 7 -2.35 -0.66 -65.92
CA GLU A 7 -3.55 -1.01 -65.16
C GLU A 7 -4.25 0.25 -64.63
N ALA A 8 -5.57 0.30 -64.79
CA ALA A 8 -6.41 1.42 -64.38
C ALA A 8 -7.31 1.03 -63.21
N GLY A 9 -6.90 1.39 -61.99
CA GLY A 9 -7.64 1.05 -60.76
C GLY A 9 -9.04 1.67 -60.69
N THR A 10 -10.06 0.82 -60.54
CA THR A 10 -11.47 1.19 -60.63
C THR A 10 -11.95 2.04 -59.46
N ARG A 11 -12.58 3.20 -59.74
CA ARG A 11 -13.29 3.99 -58.72
C ARG A 11 -14.54 3.27 -58.22
N THR A 12 -14.65 3.05 -56.92
CA THR A 12 -15.93 2.74 -56.25
C THR A 12 -16.28 3.83 -55.23
N ASN A 13 -17.58 4.07 -55.01
CA ASN A 13 -18.08 5.31 -54.39
C ASN A 13 -18.98 5.01 -53.18
N PRO A 14 -18.53 5.25 -51.92
CA PRO A 14 -19.30 4.90 -50.73
C PRO A 14 -20.54 5.80 -50.53
N LYS A 15 -21.69 5.18 -50.25
CA LYS A 15 -22.99 5.86 -50.21
C LYS A 15 -23.10 6.81 -49.00
N ARG A 16 -23.42 8.08 -49.28
CA ARG A 16 -23.59 9.19 -48.33
C ARG A 16 -24.85 9.01 -47.45
N SER A 17 -24.70 8.47 -46.25
CA SER A 17 -25.79 8.32 -45.27
C SER A 17 -26.19 9.67 -44.66
N LYS A 18 -27.50 9.91 -44.49
CA LYS A 18 -28.06 11.16 -43.95
C LYS A 18 -28.38 11.00 -42.46
N SER A 19 -27.47 11.40 -41.56
CA SER A 19 -27.80 11.58 -40.15
C SER A 19 -28.59 12.88 -39.95
N LYS A 20 -29.69 12.83 -39.19
CA LYS A 20 -30.54 13.99 -38.91
C LYS A 20 -30.01 14.75 -37.69
N SER A 21 -29.56 15.98 -37.86
CA SER A 21 -29.28 16.88 -36.74
C SER A 21 -30.59 17.27 -36.04
N LYS A 22 -30.60 17.22 -34.71
CA LYS A 22 -31.59 17.89 -33.86
C LYS A 22 -30.87 18.89 -32.98
N SER A 23 -31.29 20.15 -33.03
CA SER A 23 -30.73 21.25 -32.25
C SER A 23 -31.73 21.78 -31.21
N ASN A 24 -31.23 22.60 -30.29
CA ASN A 24 -31.96 23.57 -29.46
C ASN A 24 -33.02 23.06 -28.48
N LYS A 25 -32.65 23.07 -27.19
CA LYS A 25 -32.94 24.16 -26.21
C LYS A 25 -31.99 23.95 -25.02
N SER A 26 -31.14 24.91 -24.61
CA SER A 26 -31.44 26.05 -23.71
C SER A 26 -32.29 25.65 -22.49
N ASN A 27 -31.98 26.07 -21.25
CA ASN A 27 -31.67 27.45 -20.86
C ASN A 27 -31.02 27.54 -19.44
N LYS A 28 -30.52 28.72 -19.06
CA LYS A 28 -30.22 29.23 -17.69
C LYS A 28 -29.69 28.23 -16.62
N SER A 29 -28.54 28.47 -16.00
CA SER A 29 -28.36 29.68 -15.18
C SER A 29 -26.88 29.99 -14.89
N ASN A 30 -26.51 31.28 -14.95
CA ASN A 30 -25.21 31.79 -14.50
C ASN A 30 -25.40 33.25 -14.06
N LYS A 31 -25.23 33.57 -12.76
CA LYS A 31 -25.41 34.94 -12.24
C LYS A 31 -24.76 35.15 -10.86
N ARG A 32 -23.71 35.99 -10.82
CA ARG A 32 -22.99 36.52 -9.64
C ARG A 32 -22.19 35.45 -8.86
N ARG A 33 -21.06 35.78 -8.21
CA ARG A 33 -20.40 37.08 -8.01
C ARG A 33 -19.06 37.18 -8.77
N ARG A 34 -18.59 38.41 -8.92
CA ARG A 34 -17.24 38.77 -9.37
C ARG A 34 -16.68 39.84 -8.40
N ASP A 35 -15.37 40.03 -8.46
CA ASP A 35 -14.59 41.21 -8.04
C ASP A 35 -14.59 41.62 -6.55
N LYS A 36 -13.43 41.45 -5.91
CA LYS A 36 -12.68 42.61 -5.41
C LYS A 36 -11.15 42.37 -5.36
N GLU A 37 -10.45 43.21 -6.11
CA GLU A 37 -9.05 43.66 -5.98
C GLU A 37 -8.82 44.37 -4.61
N SER A 38 -7.62 44.68 -4.11
CA SER A 38 -6.19 44.38 -4.42
C SER A 38 -5.36 44.75 -3.15
N THR A 39 -4.04 45.02 -3.05
CA THR A 39 -2.92 45.32 -3.98
C THR A 39 -1.57 45.15 -3.25
N SER A 40 -0.46 44.94 -4.00
CA SER A 40 0.92 45.39 -3.67
C SER A 40 1.64 44.82 -2.42
N ALA A 41 2.97 44.96 -2.21
CA ALA A 41 4.15 44.97 -3.11
C ALA A 41 5.46 44.96 -2.25
N LYS A 42 6.62 44.78 -2.91
CA LYS A 42 8.02 44.89 -2.38
C LYS A 42 8.43 43.77 -1.38
N VAL A 43 9.53 43.03 -1.57
CA VAL A 43 10.98 43.38 -1.74
C VAL A 43 11.61 43.79 -0.41
N ASP A 44 12.55 42.97 0.10
CA ASP A 44 13.95 43.41 0.25
C ASP A 44 14.98 42.25 0.37
N ARG A 45 16.27 42.58 0.54
CA ARG A 45 17.47 41.78 0.23
C ARG A 45 18.59 41.94 1.27
N SER A 46 19.01 40.85 1.96
CA SER A 46 20.34 40.66 2.59
C SER A 46 20.44 39.21 3.14
N THR A 47 21.45 38.34 3.00
CA THR A 47 22.93 38.29 3.18
C THR A 47 23.50 38.01 4.59
N ASN A 48 24.47 37.07 4.60
CA ASN A 48 25.61 36.85 5.52
C ASN A 48 25.49 35.99 6.81
N HIS A 49 26.44 35.02 6.90
CA HIS A 49 27.32 34.64 8.04
C HIS A 49 26.71 34.12 9.38
N SER A 50 27.39 33.30 10.20
CA SER A 50 28.60 32.46 10.01
C SER A 50 28.74 31.37 11.11
N SER A 51 29.78 30.54 10.98
CA SER A 51 30.29 29.47 11.86
C SER A 51 30.43 29.73 13.38
N ALA A 52 30.07 28.71 14.17
CA ALA A 52 30.85 28.12 15.29
C ALA A 52 30.14 26.79 15.71
N THR A 53 30.71 25.62 16.02
CA THR A 53 31.98 25.15 16.65
C THR A 53 32.18 25.58 18.11
N ALA A 54 31.82 24.68 19.03
CA ALA A 54 32.29 24.66 20.41
C ALA A 54 32.51 23.21 20.85
N THR A 55 33.64 22.92 21.51
CA THR A 55 34.09 21.55 21.83
C THR A 55 34.65 21.49 23.24
N THR A 56 33.95 20.82 24.16
CA THR A 56 34.45 20.35 25.47
C THR A 56 33.65 19.10 25.85
N SER A 57 34.17 17.93 26.24
CA SER A 57 35.38 17.52 26.99
C SER A 57 35.24 17.65 28.52
N GLY A 58 35.15 16.52 29.20
CA GLY A 58 35.00 16.38 30.66
C GLY A 58 34.50 14.98 31.02
N THR A 59 35.32 13.91 30.94
CA THR A 59 36.27 13.43 31.98
C THR A 59 35.65 13.30 33.38
N GLY A 60 35.46 12.06 33.83
CA GLY A 60 35.00 11.72 35.18
C GLY A 60 35.21 10.23 35.48
N GLU A 61 36.34 9.88 36.11
CA GLU A 61 36.69 8.50 36.50
C GLU A 61 36.34 8.20 37.96
N ARG A 62 35.88 6.95 38.19
CA ARG A 62 36.08 6.03 39.34
C ARG A 62 34.96 4.96 39.26
N THR A 63 35.21 3.65 39.22
CA THR A 63 35.64 2.74 40.32
C THR A 63 34.71 2.85 41.55
N VAL A 64 34.28 1.76 42.22
CA VAL A 64 34.97 0.52 42.63
C VAL A 64 34.06 -0.75 42.49
N ALA A 65 34.63 -1.94 42.69
CA ALA A 65 34.07 -3.29 42.52
C ALA A 65 32.93 -3.72 43.50
N GLY A 66 32.29 -4.87 43.20
CA GLY A 66 31.31 -5.54 44.07
C GLY A 66 30.70 -6.84 43.51
N ASP A 67 31.41 -7.95 43.65
CA ASP A 67 30.96 -9.37 43.54
C ASP A 67 31.22 -10.00 44.95
N PRO A 68 30.55 -11.06 45.48
CA PRO A 68 30.15 -12.28 44.77
C PRO A 68 28.86 -13.03 45.22
N SER A 69 28.56 -14.14 44.52
CA SER A 69 27.78 -15.32 45.00
C SER A 69 26.26 -15.14 45.23
N ASP A 70 25.39 -16.17 45.30
CA ASP A 70 25.60 -17.60 45.62
C ASP A 70 24.59 -18.57 44.89
N GLN A 71 24.61 -19.86 45.27
CA GLN A 71 24.01 -21.04 44.65
C GLN A 71 22.49 -21.23 44.85
N GLY A 72 21.84 -22.08 44.03
CA GLY A 72 20.42 -22.43 44.19
C GLY A 72 19.88 -23.59 43.34
N LYS A 73 20.32 -24.83 43.57
CA LYS A 73 19.83 -26.03 42.86
C LYS A 73 18.37 -26.38 43.21
N LYS A 74 17.56 -26.80 42.22
CA LYS A 74 16.89 -28.12 42.21
C LYS A 74 16.13 -28.41 40.90
N ARG A 75 16.15 -29.69 40.49
CA ARG A 75 15.28 -30.32 39.47
C ARG A 75 14.56 -31.49 40.14
N PRO A 76 13.37 -31.88 39.69
CA PRO A 76 12.93 -33.27 39.69
C PRO A 76 13.04 -33.88 38.28
N ARG A 77 13.32 -35.18 38.22
CA ARG A 77 12.92 -36.05 37.10
C ARG A 77 11.59 -36.70 37.48
N GLY A 78 10.85 -37.20 36.49
CA GLY A 78 9.57 -37.89 36.69
C GLY A 78 9.09 -38.51 35.40
N ASP A 79 9.69 -39.63 35.04
CA ASP A 79 9.28 -40.42 33.87
C ASP A 79 7.97 -41.16 34.18
N GLY A 80 7.05 -41.21 33.21
CA GLY A 80 5.71 -41.78 33.41
C GLY A 80 5.01 -42.05 32.08
N ALA A 81 5.28 -43.23 31.49
CA ALA A 81 4.63 -43.67 30.27
C ALA A 81 3.21 -44.18 30.56
N GLY A 82 2.23 -43.73 29.77
CA GLY A 82 0.85 -44.20 29.86
C GLY A 82 0.10 -43.87 28.57
N ALA A 83 -0.14 -44.87 27.73
CA ALA A 83 -0.82 -44.70 26.45
C ALA A 83 -2.29 -45.12 26.53
N ALA A 84 -3.20 -44.19 26.24
CA ALA A 84 -4.62 -44.45 25.98
C ALA A 84 -5.12 -43.44 24.92
N ALA A 85 -6.16 -43.82 24.17
CA ALA A 85 -6.46 -43.20 22.87
C ALA A 85 -7.62 -42.18 22.87
N ALA A 86 -7.65 -41.41 21.78
CA ALA A 86 -8.82 -40.75 21.17
C ALA A 86 -9.64 -39.74 22.01
N SER A 87 -9.35 -38.45 21.81
CA SER A 87 -10.40 -37.42 21.71
C SER A 87 -9.93 -36.27 20.81
N LEU A 88 -10.53 -36.13 19.62
CA LEU A 88 -10.24 -35.03 18.68
C LEU A 88 -11.07 -33.78 18.99
N ALA A 89 -11.08 -33.35 20.26
CA ALA A 89 -11.54 -32.02 20.63
C ALA A 89 -10.54 -30.97 20.09
N GLY A 90 -11.04 -29.98 19.35
CA GLY A 90 -10.20 -29.01 18.64
C GLY A 90 -9.24 -28.26 19.56
N LYS A 91 -7.93 -28.46 19.37
CA LYS A 91 -6.87 -27.72 20.08
C LYS A 91 -6.98 -26.22 19.76
N LYS A 92 -7.68 -25.48 20.62
CA LYS A 92 -7.55 -24.02 20.69
C LYS A 92 -6.06 -23.71 20.82
N ARG A 93 -5.53 -22.88 19.90
CA ARG A 93 -4.16 -22.36 20.02
C ARG A 93 -3.97 -21.78 21.43
N PRO A 94 -2.78 -21.92 22.04
CA PRO A 94 -2.47 -21.16 23.25
C PRO A 94 -2.78 -19.69 23.01
N ARG A 95 -3.56 -19.08 23.91
CA ARG A 95 -3.60 -17.62 23.98
C ARG A 95 -2.21 -17.19 24.42
N GLU A 96 -1.43 -16.65 23.50
CA GLU A 96 -0.31 -15.78 23.88
C GLU A 96 -0.87 -14.71 24.83
N SER A 97 -0.09 -14.38 25.86
CA SER A 97 -0.53 -13.51 26.94
C SER A 97 -1.09 -12.20 26.38
N LEU A 98 -2.27 -11.78 26.87
CA LEU A 98 -2.87 -10.49 26.55
C LEU A 98 -1.83 -9.38 26.76
N ALA A 99 -1.31 -8.84 25.66
CA ALA A 99 -0.37 -7.74 25.71
C ALA A 99 -1.05 -6.52 26.35
N ALA A 100 -0.27 -5.67 27.02
CA ALA A 100 -0.78 -4.39 27.49
C ALA A 100 -1.40 -3.61 26.31
N PRO A 101 -2.54 -2.93 26.51
CA PRO A 101 -3.28 -2.31 25.41
C PRO A 101 -2.40 -1.35 24.60
N HIS A 102 -2.41 -1.51 23.27
CA HIS A 102 -1.59 -0.73 22.35
C HIS A 102 -2.02 0.74 22.36
N HIS A 103 -1.35 1.56 23.19
CA HIS A 103 -1.66 2.97 23.32
C HIS A 103 -1.04 3.78 22.15
N HIS A 104 -1.90 4.28 21.28
CA HIS A 104 -1.51 5.19 20.20
C HIS A 104 -1.62 6.65 20.66
N PRO A 105 -0.59 7.51 20.46
CA PRO A 105 -0.66 8.93 20.79
C PRO A 105 -1.47 9.75 19.75
N PHE A 106 -2.46 9.12 19.10
CA PHE A 106 -3.28 9.67 18.03
C PHE A 106 -4.60 8.90 17.89
N PRO A 107 -5.66 9.50 17.31
CA PRO A 107 -6.93 8.81 17.07
C PRO A 107 -6.78 7.64 16.10
N THR A 108 -7.39 6.50 16.42
CA THR A 108 -7.41 5.29 15.59
C THR A 108 -8.80 4.68 15.56
N GLU A 109 -9.25 4.17 14.40
CA GLU A 109 -10.43 3.30 14.35
C GLU A 109 -10.03 1.84 14.56
N TYR A 110 -10.82 1.10 15.34
CA TYR A 110 -10.63 -0.33 15.61
C TYR A 110 -10.47 -1.17 14.33
N GLY A 111 -11.23 -0.82 13.28
CA GLY A 111 -11.22 -1.52 12.00
C GLY A 111 -9.95 -1.35 11.15
N ASP A 112 -8.96 -0.59 11.60
CA ASP A 112 -7.70 -0.35 10.90
C ASP A 112 -6.48 -1.03 11.52
N HIS A 113 -6.62 -1.61 12.72
CA HIS A 113 -5.52 -2.25 13.45
C HIS A 113 -5.19 -3.63 12.87
N PHE A 114 -4.69 -3.64 11.64
CA PHE A 114 -4.41 -4.84 10.85
C PHE A 114 -2.95 -4.88 10.40
N GLU A 115 -2.17 -5.69 11.10
CA GLU A 115 -0.77 -5.94 10.82
C GLU A 115 -0.59 -6.73 9.52
N THR A 116 0.32 -6.25 8.67
CA THR A 116 0.70 -6.91 7.41
C THR A 116 1.34 -8.29 7.68
N PRO A 117 0.94 -9.36 6.97
CA PRO A 117 1.57 -10.67 7.09
C PRO A 117 2.92 -10.72 6.37
N LEU A 118 3.82 -11.60 6.83
CA LEU A 118 5.14 -11.82 6.20
C LEU A 118 5.03 -12.15 4.71
N GLN A 119 3.98 -12.86 4.29
CA GLN A 119 3.79 -13.23 2.88
C GLN A 119 3.61 -12.00 1.99
N ALA A 120 2.88 -10.97 2.44
CA ALA A 120 2.71 -9.76 1.65
C ALA A 120 4.06 -9.05 1.40
N TYR A 121 4.99 -9.07 2.36
CA TYR A 121 6.33 -8.51 2.14
C TYR A 121 7.21 -9.39 1.22
N ARG A 122 7.04 -10.72 1.23
CA ARG A 122 7.73 -11.64 0.30
C ARG A 122 7.30 -11.40 -1.15
N ASP A 123 6.02 -11.17 -1.37
CA ASP A 123 5.45 -10.97 -2.70
C ASP A 123 6.03 -9.74 -3.42
N ILE A 124 6.46 -8.71 -2.67
CA ILE A 124 7.17 -7.54 -3.21
C ILE A 124 8.71 -7.61 -3.06
N GLU A 125 9.27 -8.68 -2.50
CA GLU A 125 10.70 -8.79 -2.20
C GLU A 125 11.57 -8.62 -3.46
N VAL A 126 11.13 -9.19 -4.59
CA VAL A 126 11.80 -9.10 -5.88
C VAL A 126 11.82 -7.65 -6.38
N ALA A 127 10.66 -7.01 -6.46
CA ALA A 127 10.52 -5.61 -6.88
C ALA A 127 11.34 -4.66 -5.98
N LEU A 128 11.33 -4.89 -4.67
CA LEU A 128 12.07 -4.10 -3.70
C LEU A 128 13.59 -4.31 -3.79
N ALA A 129 14.04 -5.53 -4.09
CA ALA A 129 15.46 -5.82 -4.34
C ALA A 129 15.96 -5.23 -5.67
N LEU A 130 15.13 -5.21 -6.70
CA LEU A 130 15.41 -4.56 -7.98
C LEU A 130 15.51 -3.04 -7.82
N LEU A 131 14.57 -2.43 -7.09
CA LEU A 131 14.65 -1.02 -6.73
C LEU A 131 15.93 -0.71 -5.94
N ALA A 132 16.30 -1.55 -4.97
CA ALA A 132 17.55 -1.38 -4.23
C ALA A 132 18.76 -1.35 -5.19
N LYS A 133 18.85 -2.31 -6.12
CA LYS A 133 19.92 -2.37 -7.13
C LYS A 133 19.95 -1.12 -8.02
N LEU A 134 18.80 -0.64 -8.48
CA LEU A 134 18.69 0.52 -9.37
C LEU A 134 19.01 1.86 -8.69
N LEU A 135 18.90 1.92 -7.35
CA LEU A 135 19.35 3.04 -6.52
C LEU A 135 20.82 2.91 -6.03
N ASP A 136 21.57 1.97 -6.60
CA ASP A 136 22.92 1.53 -6.16
C ASP A 136 23.01 1.17 -4.66
N LYS A 137 22.06 0.36 -4.18
CA LYS A 137 22.00 -0.10 -2.78
C LYS A 137 21.91 -1.61 -2.65
N LYS A 138 22.75 -2.16 -1.77
CA LYS A 138 22.54 -3.48 -1.19
C LYS A 138 21.29 -3.43 -0.30
N ARG A 139 20.47 -4.50 -0.24
CA ARG A 139 19.21 -4.54 0.55
C ARG A 139 19.37 -3.96 1.97
N LYS A 140 20.47 -4.30 2.65
CA LYS A 140 20.81 -3.81 4.00
C LYS A 140 21.07 -2.30 4.15
N HIS A 141 21.13 -1.55 3.04
CA HIS A 141 21.31 -0.09 3.00
C HIS A 141 20.09 0.66 2.43
N LEU A 142 19.07 -0.05 1.91
CA LEU A 142 17.83 0.58 1.45
C LEU A 142 17.01 1.04 2.66
N ARG A 143 16.72 2.34 2.74
CA ARG A 143 15.99 2.94 3.86
C ARG A 143 14.50 2.95 3.55
N ILE A 144 13.75 2.15 4.28
CA ILE A 144 12.29 2.02 4.15
C ILE A 144 11.63 2.89 5.22
N TRP A 145 10.51 3.53 4.89
CA TRP A 145 9.61 4.13 5.87
C TRP A 145 8.22 3.51 5.77
N ASP A 146 7.71 3.00 6.90
CA ASP A 146 6.32 2.59 7.06
C ASP A 146 5.61 3.57 8.02
N PRO A 147 4.92 4.61 7.50
CA PRO A 147 4.36 5.69 8.31
C PRO A 147 3.16 5.34 9.19
N TYR A 148 2.46 4.23 8.95
CA TYR A 148 1.26 3.88 9.72
C TYR A 148 1.58 2.76 10.71
N TYR A 149 1.50 3.07 12.01
CA TYR A 149 1.92 2.16 13.07
C TYR A 149 0.74 1.39 13.68
N CYS A 150 0.89 0.07 13.76
CA CYS A 150 -0.07 -0.85 14.40
C CYS A 150 0.54 -1.46 15.68
N ALA A 151 1.00 -2.72 15.65
CA ALA A 151 1.73 -3.35 16.77
C ALA A 151 3.26 -3.29 16.62
N GLY A 152 3.76 -2.85 15.46
CA GLY A 152 5.18 -2.57 15.23
C GLY A 152 5.97 -3.70 14.57
N ARG A 153 5.33 -4.67 13.91
CA ARG A 153 6.05 -5.86 13.41
C ARG A 153 6.80 -5.62 12.10
N THR A 154 6.47 -4.56 11.35
CA THR A 154 7.06 -4.26 10.02
C THR A 154 8.61 -4.37 9.97
N PRO A 155 9.39 -3.74 10.89
CA PRO A 155 10.86 -3.83 10.86
C PRO A 155 11.40 -5.25 11.04
N ARG A 156 10.74 -6.08 11.85
CA ARG A 156 11.13 -7.48 12.07
C ARG A 156 10.90 -8.30 10.80
N LEU A 157 9.76 -8.11 10.14
CA LEU A 157 9.37 -8.90 8.95
C LEU A 157 10.21 -8.50 7.73
N LEU A 158 10.42 -7.21 7.48
CA LEU A 158 11.32 -6.74 6.41
C LEU A 158 12.81 -7.05 6.71
N GLY A 159 13.20 -7.04 7.99
CA GLY A 159 14.52 -7.49 8.43
C GLY A 159 14.83 -8.94 8.05
N GLN A 160 13.85 -9.85 8.19
CA GLN A 160 13.97 -11.26 7.76
C GLN A 160 14.18 -11.41 6.24
N LEU A 161 13.73 -10.44 5.44
CA LEU A 161 13.94 -10.41 3.97
C LEU A 161 15.23 -9.66 3.57
N GLY A 162 16.07 -9.28 4.54
CA GLY A 162 17.35 -8.60 4.31
C GLY A 162 17.27 -7.07 4.24
N PHE A 163 16.14 -6.46 4.65
CA PHE A 163 15.93 -5.02 4.68
C PHE A 163 15.81 -4.45 6.12
N PRO A 164 16.86 -4.53 6.97
CA PRO A 164 16.82 -4.10 8.38
C PRO A 164 16.77 -2.58 8.61
N LYS A 165 16.78 -1.74 7.57
CA LYS A 165 16.76 -0.26 7.69
C LYS A 165 15.36 0.29 7.47
N VAL A 166 14.45 -0.09 8.37
CA VAL A 166 13.06 0.38 8.41
C VAL A 166 12.88 1.42 9.52
N GLU A 167 12.40 2.60 9.18
CA GLU A 167 11.77 3.51 10.16
C GLU A 167 10.28 3.18 10.25
N HIS A 168 9.81 2.88 11.46
CA HIS A 168 8.42 2.57 11.78
C HIS A 168 8.23 2.76 13.29
N SER A 169 7.58 3.85 13.67
CA SER A 169 7.45 4.28 15.07
C SER A 169 6.05 4.80 15.35
N ASN A 170 5.61 4.70 16.61
CA ASN A 170 4.23 4.98 17.04
C ASN A 170 3.92 6.50 17.01
N GLN A 171 3.71 7.05 15.82
CA GLN A 171 3.50 8.47 15.54
C GLN A 171 2.35 8.68 14.55
N ASP A 172 1.61 9.80 14.68
CA ASP A 172 0.67 10.25 13.66
C ASP A 172 1.42 10.66 12.38
N PHE A 173 1.26 9.88 11.31
CA PHE A 173 1.76 10.16 9.97
C PHE A 173 1.47 11.60 9.50
N TYR A 174 0.25 12.10 9.70
CA TYR A 174 -0.15 13.43 9.24
C TYR A 174 0.47 14.54 10.08
N LYS A 175 0.65 14.32 11.38
CA LYS A 175 1.45 15.20 12.25
C LYS A 175 2.91 15.23 11.80
N VAL A 176 3.53 14.07 11.59
CA VAL A 176 4.91 13.94 11.08
C VAL A 176 5.08 14.64 9.72
N VAL A 177 4.12 14.51 8.81
CA VAL A 177 4.15 15.18 7.50
C VAL A 177 3.96 16.69 7.61
N ARG A 178 2.97 17.15 8.38
CA ARG A 178 2.67 18.58 8.60
C ARG A 178 3.84 19.32 9.25
N GLU A 179 4.51 18.68 10.21
CA GLU A 179 5.65 19.22 10.95
C GLU A 179 6.99 19.02 10.22
N LYS A 180 6.98 18.45 9.00
CA LYS A 180 8.17 18.15 8.17
C LYS A 180 9.22 17.28 8.88
N ARG A 181 8.77 16.38 9.76
CA ARG A 181 9.61 15.46 10.56
C ARG A 181 9.77 14.08 9.91
N GLN A 182 9.54 13.94 8.60
CA GLN A 182 9.68 12.64 7.94
C GLN A 182 11.13 12.15 7.98
N PRO A 183 11.38 10.84 8.17
CA PRO A 183 12.73 10.30 8.20
C PRO A 183 13.41 10.39 6.82
N LYS A 184 14.74 10.36 6.79
CA LYS A 184 15.53 10.23 5.54
C LYS A 184 15.42 8.80 4.97
N HIS A 185 14.32 8.51 4.29
CA HIS A 185 14.03 7.25 3.60
C HIS A 185 14.27 7.33 2.09
N ASP A 186 14.47 6.17 1.45
CA ASP A 186 14.60 5.98 0.01
C ASP A 186 13.28 5.55 -0.65
N VAL A 187 12.48 4.74 0.07
CA VAL A 187 11.20 4.19 -0.39
C VAL A 187 10.18 4.21 0.76
N LEU A 188 8.91 4.40 0.44
CA LEU A 188 7.79 4.24 1.36
C LEU A 188 7.11 2.88 1.12
N ILE A 189 6.91 2.08 2.17
CA ILE A 189 6.21 0.78 2.09
C ILE A 189 5.22 0.73 3.24
N THR A 190 3.91 0.62 2.95
CA THR A 190 2.90 0.62 4.01
C THR A 190 1.59 -0.07 3.65
N ASN A 191 0.88 -0.49 4.69
CA ASN A 191 -0.52 -0.91 4.67
C ASN A 191 -1.35 0.19 5.37
N PRO A 192 -1.81 1.22 4.64
CA PRO A 192 -2.44 2.38 5.27
C PRO A 192 -3.87 2.02 5.75
N PRO A 193 -4.42 2.70 6.76
CA PRO A 193 -5.79 2.52 7.25
C PRO A 193 -6.87 2.46 6.15
N TYR A 194 -7.80 1.52 6.28
CA TYR A 194 -8.86 1.25 5.31
C TYR A 194 -10.18 1.97 5.64
N SER A 195 -10.34 2.54 6.83
CA SER A 195 -11.33 3.58 7.15
C SER A 195 -11.10 4.90 6.40
N GLY A 196 -12.01 5.86 6.56
CA GLY A 196 -11.82 7.27 6.20
C GLY A 196 -11.22 7.57 4.81
N ASP A 197 -10.48 8.68 4.75
CA ASP A 197 -9.77 9.16 3.56
C ASP A 197 -8.28 8.75 3.53
N HIS A 198 -7.83 7.96 4.51
CA HIS A 198 -6.42 7.59 4.72
C HIS A 198 -5.70 7.08 3.47
N LYS A 199 -6.32 6.17 2.71
CA LYS A 199 -5.80 5.65 1.42
C LYS A 199 -5.55 6.75 0.40
N LYS A 200 -6.47 7.71 0.29
CA LYS A 200 -6.36 8.86 -0.63
C LYS A 200 -5.22 9.78 -0.19
N ARG A 201 -5.18 10.19 1.08
CA ARG A 201 -4.13 11.06 1.62
C ARG A 201 -2.75 10.42 1.62
N CYS A 202 -2.67 9.09 1.78
CA CYS A 202 -1.45 8.33 1.58
C CYS A 202 -0.96 8.44 0.14
N LEU A 203 -1.83 8.20 -0.84
CA LEU A 203 -1.49 8.32 -2.27
C LEU A 203 -1.07 9.74 -2.64
N GLU A 204 -1.82 10.75 -2.20
CA GLU A 204 -1.49 12.17 -2.40
C GLU A 204 -0.12 12.53 -1.84
N TYR A 205 0.22 12.05 -0.63
CA TYR A 205 1.57 12.21 -0.08
C TYR A 205 2.63 11.47 -0.89
N CYS A 206 2.39 10.21 -1.25
CA CYS A 206 3.32 9.41 -2.06
C CYS A 206 3.67 10.11 -3.37
N ARG A 207 2.66 10.67 -4.05
CA ARG A 207 2.84 11.47 -5.27
C ARG A 207 3.60 12.77 -5.03
N ALA A 208 3.21 13.56 -4.01
CA ALA A 208 3.89 14.80 -3.66
C ALA A 208 5.34 14.60 -3.19
N SER A 209 5.70 13.40 -2.71
CA SER A 209 7.05 13.07 -2.26
C SER A 209 8.06 12.87 -3.40
N GLY A 210 7.59 12.55 -4.61
CA GLY A 210 8.43 12.19 -5.76
C GLY A 210 9.23 10.89 -5.62
N LYS A 211 9.04 10.12 -4.52
CA LYS A 211 9.82 8.90 -4.23
C LYS A 211 9.14 7.62 -4.70
N PRO A 212 9.90 6.51 -4.80
CA PRO A 212 9.35 5.17 -4.87
C PRO A 212 8.39 4.86 -3.72
N TRP A 213 7.29 4.16 -4.02
CA TRP A 213 6.30 3.74 -3.04
C TRP A 213 5.67 2.38 -3.37
N PHE A 214 5.33 1.66 -2.30
CA PHE A 214 4.62 0.37 -2.30
C PHE A 214 3.43 0.51 -1.34
N LEU A 215 2.21 0.48 -1.86
CA LEU A 215 0.99 0.62 -1.05
C LEU A 215 0.18 -0.68 -1.10
N LEU A 216 0.05 -1.35 0.05
CA LEU A 216 -0.85 -2.49 0.20
C LEU A 216 -2.24 -1.98 0.50
N VAL A 217 -3.12 -1.97 -0.49
CA VAL A 217 -4.50 -1.48 -0.35
C VAL A 217 -5.48 -2.44 -1.03
N PRO A 218 -6.80 -2.35 -0.75
CA PRO A 218 -7.76 -3.24 -1.37
C PRO A 218 -7.77 -3.09 -2.89
N ASN A 219 -7.96 -4.21 -3.58
CA ASN A 219 -8.29 -4.32 -5.00
C ASN A 219 -9.17 -3.19 -5.55
N TYR A 220 -10.22 -2.80 -4.82
CA TYR A 220 -11.19 -1.79 -5.26
C TYR A 220 -10.67 -0.34 -5.28
N VAL A 221 -9.46 -0.06 -4.78
CA VAL A 221 -8.85 1.28 -4.86
C VAL A 221 -8.55 1.65 -6.32
N ALA A 222 -8.12 0.67 -7.12
CA ALA A 222 -7.85 0.79 -8.55
C ALA A 222 -9.02 1.39 -9.36
N THR A 223 -10.27 1.19 -8.92
CA THR A 223 -11.48 1.71 -9.58
C THR A 223 -11.96 3.06 -9.04
N LYS A 224 -11.21 3.73 -8.16
CA LYS A 224 -11.60 5.03 -7.58
C LYS A 224 -11.07 6.20 -8.38
N ASP A 225 -11.92 7.22 -8.53
CA ASP A 225 -11.57 8.45 -9.26
C ASP A 225 -10.33 9.13 -8.68
N TYR A 226 -10.21 9.19 -7.34
CA TYR A 226 -9.02 9.75 -6.67
C TYR A 226 -7.74 8.97 -6.95
N TYR A 227 -7.83 7.68 -7.30
CA TYR A 227 -6.68 6.87 -7.70
C TYR A 227 -6.41 7.06 -9.20
N ARG A 228 -7.42 6.86 -10.04
CA ARG A 228 -7.33 6.98 -11.50
C ARG A 228 -6.82 8.36 -11.94
N LEU A 229 -7.36 9.43 -11.38
CA LEU A 229 -6.92 10.81 -11.63
C LEU A 229 -5.53 11.10 -11.06
N ALA A 230 -5.08 10.34 -10.07
CA ALA A 230 -3.77 10.53 -9.47
C ALA A 230 -2.66 9.77 -10.21
N VAL A 231 -2.92 8.63 -10.86
CA VAL A 231 -1.84 7.73 -11.33
C VAL A 231 -1.91 7.29 -12.79
N LEU A 232 -2.93 7.70 -13.57
CA LEU A 232 -3.08 7.29 -14.97
C LEU A 232 -2.89 8.45 -15.95
N GLY A 233 -2.44 8.12 -17.16
CA GLY A 233 -2.25 9.05 -18.27
C GLY A 233 -1.28 10.20 -17.94
N PRO A 234 -1.46 11.39 -18.53
CA PRO A 234 -0.59 12.55 -18.29
C PRO A 234 -0.46 12.98 -16.82
N ALA A 235 -1.44 12.61 -15.98
CA ALA A 235 -1.41 12.91 -14.56
C ALA A 235 -0.41 12.05 -13.76
N ALA A 236 0.02 10.88 -14.27
CA ALA A 236 0.92 9.94 -13.58
C ALA A 236 2.28 10.56 -13.20
N GLY A 237 2.78 11.49 -14.03
CA GLY A 237 4.03 12.22 -13.80
C GLY A 237 5.29 11.47 -14.26
N PRO A 238 6.49 11.99 -13.92
CA PRO A 238 7.75 11.36 -14.32
C PRO A 238 7.95 10.04 -13.58
N GLY A 239 7.88 8.93 -14.31
CA GLY A 239 8.00 7.58 -13.77
C GLY A 239 6.98 6.56 -14.27
N GLY A 240 6.02 6.99 -15.10
CA GLY A 240 5.02 6.10 -15.70
C GLY A 240 3.86 5.77 -14.75
N GLU A 241 2.98 4.89 -15.22
CA GLU A 241 1.87 4.37 -14.39
C GLU A 241 2.37 3.29 -13.41
N PRO A 242 1.81 3.21 -12.19
CA PRO A 242 2.12 2.14 -11.24
C PRO A 242 1.69 0.77 -11.77
N PHE A 243 2.44 -0.26 -11.41
CA PHE A 243 2.06 -1.66 -11.63
C PHE A 243 1.51 -2.31 -10.37
N TYR A 244 0.90 -3.48 -10.52
CA TYR A 244 0.22 -4.20 -9.44
C TYR A 244 0.91 -5.54 -9.17
N VAL A 245 1.15 -5.86 -7.90
CA VAL A 245 1.48 -7.23 -7.46
C VAL A 245 0.26 -7.78 -6.71
N VAL A 246 -0.36 -8.77 -7.33
CA VAL A 246 -1.58 -9.44 -6.86
C VAL A 246 -1.20 -10.82 -6.34
N PRO A 247 -1.49 -11.17 -5.08
CA PRO A 247 -1.20 -12.50 -4.57
C PRO A 247 -2.18 -13.53 -5.14
N GLU A 248 -1.70 -14.75 -5.35
CA GLU A 248 -2.51 -15.91 -5.74
C GLU A 248 -3.52 -16.30 -4.65
N ASN A 249 -3.14 -16.10 -3.39
CA ASN A 249 -3.96 -16.36 -2.21
C ASN A 249 -4.20 -15.06 -1.44
N LYS A 250 -5.40 -14.85 -0.89
CA LYS A 250 -5.69 -13.65 -0.10
C LYS A 250 -4.76 -13.52 1.11
N TYR A 251 -4.34 -12.29 1.40
CA TYR A 251 -3.71 -11.97 2.67
C TYR A 251 -4.68 -12.06 3.84
N TYR A 252 -4.30 -12.84 4.84
CA TYR A 252 -4.85 -12.81 6.18
C TYR A 252 -4.06 -11.78 6.99
N PHE A 253 -4.74 -10.79 7.55
CA PHE A 253 -4.15 -9.72 8.33
C PHE A 253 -4.39 -9.99 9.82
N ASP A 254 -3.35 -9.84 10.64
CA ASP A 254 -3.47 -10.09 12.08
C ASP A 254 -4.00 -8.83 12.78
N HIS A 255 -5.09 -8.96 13.54
CA HIS A 255 -5.48 -7.92 14.50
C HIS A 255 -4.73 -8.14 15.82
N PRO A 256 -4.11 -7.12 16.46
CA PRO A 256 -3.33 -7.30 17.68
C PRO A 256 -4.07 -8.00 18.83
N GLU A 257 -5.38 -7.77 18.95
CA GLU A 257 -6.25 -8.39 19.97
C GLU A 257 -6.73 -9.82 19.60
N GLY A 258 -6.37 -10.34 18.41
CA GLY A 258 -6.83 -11.64 17.91
C GLY A 258 -8.30 -11.68 17.44
N THR A 259 -8.93 -10.52 17.28
CA THR A 259 -10.36 -10.33 16.96
C THR A 259 -10.67 -10.13 15.47
N GLY A 260 -9.67 -10.26 14.60
CA GLY A 260 -9.82 -10.12 13.15
C GLY A 260 -10.78 -11.15 12.53
N HIS A 261 -11.39 -10.79 11.40
CA HIS A 261 -12.17 -11.76 10.62
C HIS A 261 -11.26 -12.81 9.98
N ALA A 262 -11.71 -14.06 9.97
CA ALA A 262 -10.98 -15.17 9.33
C ALA A 262 -10.78 -14.94 7.82
N ASP A 263 -11.71 -14.26 7.15
CA ASP A 263 -11.62 -13.89 5.73
C ASP A 263 -11.64 -12.38 5.54
N SER A 264 -10.73 -11.87 4.70
CA SER A 264 -10.85 -10.50 4.22
C SER A 264 -11.99 -10.36 3.19
N PRO A 265 -12.88 -9.34 3.31
CA PRO A 265 -13.96 -9.07 2.35
C PRO A 265 -13.47 -8.41 1.04
N PHE A 266 -12.15 -8.33 0.83
CA PHE A 266 -11.47 -7.86 -0.37
C PHE A 266 -10.19 -8.68 -0.60
N THR A 267 -9.54 -8.50 -1.75
CA THR A 267 -8.16 -8.96 -1.97
C THR A 267 -7.23 -7.77 -1.72
N GLY A 268 -6.21 -7.94 -0.87
CA GLY A 268 -5.14 -6.96 -0.73
C GLY A 268 -4.22 -7.04 -1.95
N VAL A 269 -3.88 -5.90 -2.54
CA VAL A 269 -3.02 -5.80 -3.73
C VAL A 269 -1.94 -4.77 -3.42
N TRP A 270 -0.70 -5.04 -3.83
CA TRP A 270 0.35 -4.04 -3.79
C TRP A 270 0.32 -3.19 -5.04
N TYR A 271 0.29 -1.88 -4.85
CA TYR A 271 0.38 -0.87 -5.88
C TYR A 271 1.79 -0.31 -5.81
N VAL A 272 2.56 -0.40 -6.91
CA VAL A 272 4.01 -0.17 -6.91
C VAL A 272 4.39 0.86 -7.97
N HIS A 273 5.11 1.90 -7.55
CA HIS A 273 5.67 2.92 -8.43
C HIS A 273 7.09 3.24 -7.97
N CYS A 274 8.05 3.27 -8.90
CA CYS A 274 9.47 3.43 -8.60
C CYS A 274 10.08 4.71 -9.22
N GLY A 275 9.25 5.69 -9.57
CA GLY A 275 9.69 6.88 -10.29
C GLY A 275 10.25 6.50 -11.66
N SER A 276 11.37 7.11 -12.08
CA SER A 276 12.09 6.75 -13.32
C SER A 276 12.48 5.27 -13.44
N HIS A 277 12.38 4.48 -12.38
CA HIS A 277 12.69 3.05 -12.37
C HIS A 277 11.48 2.12 -12.48
N THR A 278 10.23 2.62 -12.58
CA THR A 278 9.02 1.75 -12.58
C THR A 278 9.09 0.67 -13.66
N GLU A 279 9.48 1.01 -14.89
CA GLU A 279 9.64 0.06 -16.00
C GLU A 279 10.65 -1.05 -15.69
N ALA A 280 11.86 -0.68 -15.28
CA ALA A 280 12.95 -1.62 -15.01
C ALA A 280 12.66 -2.52 -13.79
N VAL A 281 11.89 -2.02 -12.81
CA VAL A 281 11.39 -2.83 -11.70
C VAL A 281 10.26 -3.74 -12.14
N PHE A 282 9.31 -3.28 -12.95
CA PHE A 282 8.20 -4.08 -13.47
C PHE A 282 8.69 -5.28 -14.30
N GLU A 283 9.46 -5.04 -15.36
CA GLU A 283 10.00 -6.09 -16.25
C GLU A 283 10.92 -7.06 -15.49
N GLY A 284 11.77 -6.54 -14.61
CA GLY A 284 12.62 -7.35 -13.75
C GLY A 284 11.79 -8.21 -12.79
N THR A 285 10.65 -7.71 -12.28
CA THR A 285 9.78 -8.46 -11.38
C THR A 285 9.00 -9.54 -12.14
N ILE A 286 8.52 -9.29 -13.36
CA ILE A 286 7.94 -10.34 -14.22
C ILE A 286 8.96 -11.45 -14.48
N THR A 287 10.21 -11.07 -14.77
CA THR A 287 11.29 -12.01 -15.09
C THR A 287 11.77 -12.82 -13.87
N GLN A 288 11.75 -12.24 -12.67
CA GLN A 288 12.37 -12.81 -11.46
C GLN A 288 11.38 -13.21 -10.36
N LYS A 289 10.06 -13.03 -10.57
CA LYS A 289 9.04 -13.48 -9.62
C LYS A 289 9.10 -15.00 -9.44
N ARG A 290 8.74 -15.43 -8.24
CA ARG A 290 8.46 -16.85 -7.93
C ARG A 290 6.95 -17.08 -8.05
N GLY A 291 6.51 -18.34 -7.98
CA GLY A 291 5.07 -18.66 -7.88
C GLY A 291 4.42 -18.02 -6.65
N GLY A 292 3.10 -17.90 -6.64
CA GLY A 292 2.35 -17.19 -5.60
C GLY A 292 1.91 -15.77 -5.95
N VAL A 293 2.41 -15.17 -7.05
CA VAL A 293 2.04 -13.79 -7.45
C VAL A 293 1.81 -13.61 -8.96
N SER A 294 0.80 -12.79 -9.27
CA SER A 294 0.58 -12.15 -10.56
C SER A 294 1.11 -10.73 -10.52
N VAL A 295 1.83 -10.33 -11.57
CA VAL A 295 2.38 -8.97 -11.73
C VAL A 295 1.72 -8.40 -12.97
N LEU A 296 0.92 -7.35 -12.79
CA LEU A 296 0.00 -6.83 -13.80
C LEU A 296 0.30 -5.37 -14.09
N ARG A 297 0.13 -4.96 -15.35
CA ARG A 297 0.40 -3.59 -15.81
C ARG A 297 -0.82 -2.69 -15.70
N SER A 298 -1.96 -3.14 -16.18
CA SER A 298 -3.16 -2.32 -16.37
C SER A 298 -4.28 -2.63 -15.38
N LEU A 299 -5.23 -1.70 -15.29
CA LEU A 299 -6.51 -1.93 -14.60
C LEU A 299 -7.39 -2.97 -15.31
N ASP A 300 -7.18 -3.18 -16.61
CA ASP A 300 -7.96 -4.13 -17.39
C ASP A 300 -7.47 -5.57 -17.11
N GLU A 301 -6.16 -5.80 -17.02
CA GLU A 301 -5.59 -7.06 -16.49
C GLU A 301 -6.03 -7.34 -15.04
N LEU A 302 -5.99 -6.31 -14.18
CA LEU A 302 -6.44 -6.42 -12.79
C LEU A 302 -7.94 -6.76 -12.68
N SER A 303 -8.72 -6.43 -13.71
CA SER A 303 -10.12 -6.83 -13.85
C SER A 303 -10.27 -8.23 -14.43
N GLN A 304 -9.47 -8.59 -15.45
CA GLN A 304 -9.46 -9.92 -16.10
C GLN A 304 -9.10 -11.06 -15.15
N THR A 305 -8.21 -10.82 -14.18
CA THR A 305 -7.90 -11.81 -13.12
C THR A 305 -9.06 -12.10 -12.16
N GLY A 306 -10.20 -11.40 -12.28
CA GLY A 306 -11.29 -11.45 -11.31
C GLY A 306 -10.96 -10.81 -9.95
N ALA A 307 -9.71 -10.36 -9.76
CA ALA A 307 -9.27 -9.69 -8.53
C ALA A 307 -10.03 -8.37 -8.31
N VAL A 308 -10.48 -7.70 -9.36
CA VAL A 308 -11.34 -6.51 -9.30
C VAL A 308 -12.67 -6.74 -10.03
N THR A 309 -13.78 -6.65 -9.29
CA THR A 309 -15.11 -6.50 -9.89
C THR A 309 -15.26 -5.08 -10.43
N THR A 310 -15.28 -4.91 -11.75
CA THR A 310 -15.64 -3.65 -12.42
C THR A 310 -17.12 -3.31 -12.27
N GLU A 311 -17.96 -4.31 -11.99
CA GLU A 311 -19.37 -4.12 -11.66
C GLU A 311 -19.57 -3.12 -10.52
N ARG A 312 -20.57 -2.24 -10.69
CA ARG A 312 -20.94 -1.24 -9.70
C ARG A 312 -21.50 -1.91 -8.44
N ARG A 313 -20.63 -2.17 -7.46
CA ARG A 313 -20.97 -2.78 -6.16
C ARG A 313 -22.23 -2.16 -5.56
N LEU A 314 -23.29 -2.97 -5.48
CA LEU A 314 -24.59 -2.58 -4.92
C LEU A 314 -24.46 -1.95 -3.53
N ASN A 315 -25.27 -0.93 -3.25
CA ASN A 315 -25.25 -0.22 -1.97
C ASN A 315 -25.68 -1.16 -0.81
N PRO A 316 -25.41 -0.82 0.47
CA PRO A 316 -25.69 -1.72 1.59
C PRO A 316 -27.16 -2.15 1.70
N ARG A 317 -28.12 -1.27 1.39
CA ARG A 317 -29.56 -1.60 1.37
C ARG A 317 -29.89 -2.58 0.23
N GLN A 318 -29.39 -2.33 -0.98
CA GLN A 318 -29.53 -3.23 -2.13
C GLN A 318 -28.91 -4.61 -1.86
N ARG A 319 -27.73 -4.68 -1.24
CA ARG A 319 -27.10 -5.96 -0.85
C ARG A 319 -27.89 -6.71 0.23
N LYS A 320 -28.44 -6.01 1.23
CA LYS A 320 -29.32 -6.62 2.25
C LYS A 320 -30.60 -7.16 1.62
N ALA A 321 -31.22 -6.42 0.70
CA ALA A 321 -32.40 -6.85 -0.04
C ALA A 321 -32.10 -8.07 -0.95
N LEU A 322 -30.99 -8.05 -1.68
CA LEU A 322 -30.57 -9.18 -2.53
C LEU A 322 -30.24 -10.43 -1.69
N LYS A 323 -29.58 -10.29 -0.53
CA LYS A 323 -29.38 -11.42 0.40
C LYS A 323 -30.72 -11.97 0.90
N LYS A 324 -31.68 -11.11 1.29
CA LYS A 324 -33.02 -11.58 1.70
C LYS A 324 -33.72 -12.33 0.56
N LYS A 325 -33.68 -11.84 -0.68
CA LYS A 325 -34.24 -12.54 -1.85
C LYS A 325 -33.58 -13.90 -2.10
N ARG A 326 -32.24 -13.98 -2.08
CA ARG A 326 -31.52 -15.26 -2.27
C ARG A 326 -31.79 -16.26 -1.13
N MET A 327 -31.98 -15.80 0.10
CA MET A 327 -32.35 -16.68 1.23
C MET A 327 -33.80 -17.17 1.15
N ALA A 328 -34.74 -16.35 0.66
CA ALA A 328 -36.12 -16.78 0.44
C ALA A 328 -36.20 -17.85 -0.67
N ALA A 329 -35.62 -17.57 -1.84
CA ALA A 329 -35.61 -18.52 -2.96
C ALA A 329 -34.86 -19.83 -2.66
N ALA A 330 -33.90 -19.82 -1.72
CA ALA A 330 -33.24 -21.04 -1.25
C ALA A 330 -34.07 -21.85 -0.23
N ALA A 331 -35.02 -21.20 0.45
CA ALA A 331 -35.97 -21.86 1.35
C ALA A 331 -37.24 -22.35 0.63
N GLU A 332 -37.49 -21.87 -0.60
CA GLU A 332 -38.53 -22.36 -1.51
C GLU A 332 -38.08 -23.60 -2.33
N LEU A 333 -36.85 -24.09 -2.10
CA LEU A 333 -36.22 -25.22 -2.79
C LEU A 333 -35.84 -26.38 -1.84
N LEU A 334 -36.40 -26.39 -0.62
CA LEU A 334 -36.17 -27.37 0.45
C LEU A 334 -37.51 -27.84 1.04
#